data_AF-M2N923-F1
#
_entry.id   AF-M2N923-F1
#
_cell.length_a   1.000
_cell.length_b   1.000
_cell.length_c   1.000
_cell.angle_alpha   90.00
_cell.angle_beta   90.00
_cell.angle_gamma   90.00
#
_symmetry.space_group_name_H-M   'P 1'
#
loop_
_entity.id
_entity.type
_entity.pdbx_description
1 polymer ?
#
loop_
_entity_poly.entity_id
_entity_poly.type
_entity_poly.pdbx_seq_one_letter_code
_entity_poly.pdbx_strand_id
1 'polypeptide(L)'
;YPVKGLWYCVTHRYLWPLFKSRLLPLTLLSICVLVLLFLTAYLPVVAFLALFHYQGSAWFNATVFILGIGALLISLLFEALFVDKTQVDVFDAVMVAEGYEHLVKNRRPVGEDIDESDPVKRLGPRDKGATFAPFSLRQVIELIVLLPLNFVPFAGVPLFLLLTGYRAGPLLNWRYFALKGFTKKQRNDFIRTKKRRWEYMWFGTVYMVLQLIPGPSMLFLLTSSAGSALWSVHIEQ
;
A
#
# COMPACT_ATOMS: atom_id res chain seq x y z
N TYR A 1 0.72 -3.63 -11.72
CA TYR A 1 -0.56 -3.88 -11.03
C TYR A 1 -1.06 -2.71 -10.19
N PRO A 2 -0.25 -1.98 -9.39
CA PRO A 2 -0.75 -0.81 -8.65
C PRO A 2 -1.45 0.22 -9.55
N VAL A 3 -0.84 0.56 -10.69
CA VAL A 3 -1.46 1.45 -11.71
C VAL A 3 -2.71 0.83 -12.36
N LYS A 4 -2.72 -0.49 -12.57
CA LYS A 4 -3.92 -1.19 -13.09
C LYS A 4 -5.08 -1.12 -12.08
N GLY A 5 -4.77 -1.21 -10.78
CA GLY A 5 -5.75 -1.03 -9.71
C GLY A 5 -6.40 0.35 -9.74
N LEU A 6 -5.60 1.41 -9.95
CA LEU A 6 -6.14 2.76 -10.14
C LEU A 6 -7.11 2.82 -11.32
N TRP A 7 -6.71 2.31 -12.48
CA TRP A 7 -7.58 2.27 -13.66
C TRP A 7 -8.87 1.48 -13.39
N TYR A 8 -8.75 0.31 -12.77
CA TYR A 8 -9.87 -0.55 -12.43
C TYR A 8 -10.88 0.14 -11.51
N CYS A 9 -10.39 0.86 -10.49
CA CYS A 9 -11.22 1.64 -9.58
C CYS A 9 -11.97 2.78 -10.28
N VAL A 10 -11.38 3.38 -11.31
CA VAL A 10 -12.04 4.42 -12.12
C VAL A 10 -13.12 3.82 -13.01
N THR A 11 -12.88 2.65 -13.60
CA THR A 11 -13.85 2.02 -14.52
C THR A 11 -15.01 1.30 -13.79
N HIS A 12 -14.78 0.81 -12.57
CA HIS A 12 -15.77 0.04 -11.80
C HIS A 12 -16.44 0.86 -10.70
N ARG A 13 -17.64 1.36 -11.00
CA ARG A 13 -18.41 2.27 -10.11
C ARG A 13 -18.79 1.66 -8.76
N TYR A 14 -18.88 0.34 -8.67
CA TYR A 14 -19.26 -0.36 -7.44
C TYR A 14 -18.26 -0.13 -6.28
N LEU A 15 -17.01 0.24 -6.60
CA LEU A 15 -15.97 0.56 -5.60
C LEU A 15 -16.07 2.00 -5.05
N TRP A 16 -16.75 2.90 -5.75
CA TRP A 16 -16.77 4.33 -5.41
C TRP A 16 -17.41 4.64 -4.04
N PRO A 17 -18.47 3.95 -3.59
CA PRO A 17 -19.01 4.13 -2.24
C PRO A 17 -17.98 3.86 -1.14
N LEU A 18 -17.09 2.88 -1.34
CA LEU A 18 -16.01 2.56 -0.40
C LEU A 18 -15.00 3.71 -0.29
N PHE A 19 -14.77 4.45 -1.37
CA PHE A 19 -13.85 5.59 -1.39
C PHE A 19 -14.48 6.85 -0.79
N LYS A 20 -15.71 7.20 -1.16
CA LYS A 20 -16.34 8.48 -0.80
C LYS A 20 -16.38 8.75 0.70
N SER A 21 -16.64 7.72 1.51
CA SER A 21 -16.80 7.88 2.97
C SER A 21 -15.49 8.17 3.71
N ARG A 22 -14.33 7.85 3.12
CA ARG A 22 -13.02 7.90 3.81
C ARG A 22 -12.01 8.80 3.12
N LEU A 23 -12.09 8.94 1.80
CA LEU A 23 -11.03 9.56 1.01
C LEU A 23 -10.84 11.05 1.35
N LEU A 24 -11.93 11.82 1.46
CA LEU A 24 -11.85 13.26 1.74
C LEU A 24 -11.22 13.58 3.12
N PRO A 25 -11.74 13.07 4.26
CA PRO A 25 -11.16 13.39 5.56
C PRO A 25 -9.71 12.90 5.70
N LEU A 26 -9.38 11.75 5.13
CA LEU A 26 -8.02 11.17 5.22
C LEU A 26 -7.02 11.88 4.31
N THR A 27 -7.47 12.36 3.15
CA THR A 27 -6.63 13.18 2.26
C THR A 27 -6.34 14.53 2.89
N LEU A 28 -7.34 15.17 3.52
CA LEU A 28 -7.11 16.42 4.25
C LEU A 28 -6.12 16.22 5.40
N LEU A 29 -6.26 15.13 6.15
CA LEU A 29 -5.38 14.83 7.26
C LEU A 29 -3.96 14.48 6.80
N SER A 30 -3.80 13.73 5.69
CA SER A 30 -2.47 13.45 5.11
C SER A 30 -1.80 14.71 4.57
N ILE A 31 -2.55 15.60 3.93
CA ILE A 31 -2.06 16.92 3.49
C ILE A 31 -1.62 17.74 4.71
N CYS A 32 -2.42 17.77 5.79
CA CYS A 32 -2.07 18.48 7.01
C CYS A 32 -0.75 17.99 7.62
N VAL A 33 -0.57 16.67 7.72
CA VAL A 33 0.68 16.05 8.19
C VAL A 33 1.87 16.47 7.30
N LEU A 34 1.70 16.40 5.97
CA LEU A 34 2.76 16.78 5.04
C LEU A 34 3.10 18.28 5.16
N VAL A 35 2.10 19.16 5.18
CA VAL A 35 2.31 20.60 5.33
C VAL A 35 3.08 20.90 6.61
N LEU A 36 2.70 20.28 7.74
CA LEU A 36 3.39 20.47 9.01
C LEU A 36 4.86 19.99 8.93
N LEU A 37 5.12 18.82 8.35
CA LEU A 37 6.47 18.31 8.15
C LEU A 37 7.31 19.23 7.24
N PHE A 38 6.72 19.72 6.15
CA PHE A 38 7.42 20.62 5.23
C PHE A 38 7.69 21.99 5.85
N LEU A 39 6.80 22.52 6.67
CA LEU A 39 7.01 23.80 7.35
C LEU A 39 8.04 23.72 8.48
N THR A 40 8.11 22.59 9.19
CA THR A 40 8.92 22.48 10.42
C THR A 40 10.24 21.76 10.22
N ALA A 41 10.25 20.64 9.49
CA ALA A 41 11.41 19.76 9.38
C ALA A 41 12.19 19.91 8.07
N TYR A 42 11.58 20.43 7.00
CA TYR A 42 12.22 20.48 5.68
C TYR A 42 13.48 21.33 5.65
N LEU A 43 13.42 22.60 6.09
CA LEU A 43 14.58 23.49 6.07
C LEU A 43 15.73 22.99 6.95
N PRO A 44 15.49 22.52 8.20
CA PRO A 44 16.54 21.86 8.99
C PRO A 44 17.18 20.66 8.29
N VAL A 45 16.38 19.80 7.65
CA VAL A 45 16.89 18.63 6.92
C VAL A 45 17.71 19.04 5.69
N VAL A 46 17.25 20.03 4.91
CA VAL A 46 18.00 20.56 3.77
C VAL A 46 19.34 21.13 4.23
N ALA A 47 19.35 21.92 5.32
CA ALA A 47 20.56 22.51 5.87
C ALA A 47 21.56 21.44 6.34
N PHE A 48 21.08 20.38 7.01
CA PHE A 48 21.92 19.25 7.40
C PHE A 48 22.51 18.51 6.18
N LEU A 49 21.70 18.25 5.16
CA LEU A 49 22.15 17.56 3.95
C LEU A 49 23.12 18.40 3.11
N ALA A 50 22.96 19.71 3.11
CA ALA A 50 23.87 20.63 2.42
C ALA A 50 25.33 20.53 2.94
N LEU A 51 25.56 19.99 4.14
CA LEU A 51 26.90 19.72 4.66
C LEU A 51 27.63 18.59 3.92
N PHE A 52 26.88 17.65 3.33
CA PHE A 52 27.42 16.43 2.71
C PHE A 52 27.20 16.37 1.20
N HIS A 53 26.30 17.20 0.65
CA HIS A 53 25.84 17.13 -0.74
C HIS A 53 26.41 18.27 -1.58
N TYR A 54 27.01 17.95 -2.73
CA TYR A 54 27.44 18.94 -3.72
C TYR A 54 26.24 19.47 -4.51
N GLN A 55 26.19 20.80 -4.69
CA GLN A 55 25.27 21.58 -5.55
C GLN A 55 23.84 21.01 -5.75
N GLY A 56 22.85 21.58 -5.05
CA GLY A 56 21.41 21.41 -5.34
C GLY A 56 20.80 20.04 -4.98
N SER A 57 21.59 18.96 -4.94
CA SER A 57 21.13 17.60 -4.62
C SER A 57 20.54 17.46 -3.21
N ALA A 58 20.94 18.32 -2.26
CA ALA A 58 20.39 18.38 -0.91
C ALA A 58 18.86 18.60 -0.89
N TRP A 59 18.35 19.46 -1.78
CA TRP A 59 16.91 19.77 -1.84
C TRP A 59 16.09 18.57 -2.28
N PHE A 60 16.55 17.86 -3.31
CA PHE A 60 15.87 16.67 -3.81
C PHE A 60 15.87 15.55 -2.76
N ASN A 61 17.04 15.25 -2.19
CA ASN A 61 17.15 14.19 -1.17
C ASN A 61 16.37 14.52 0.11
N ALA A 62 16.38 15.79 0.55
CA ALA A 62 15.54 16.25 1.67
C ALA A 62 14.05 16.05 1.38
N THR A 63 13.61 16.35 0.16
CA THR A 63 12.21 16.19 -0.24
C THR A 63 11.79 14.74 -0.15
N VAL A 64 12.57 13.82 -0.70
CA VAL A 64 12.27 12.38 -0.63
C VAL A 64 12.33 11.87 0.82
N PHE A 65 13.28 12.34 1.61
CA PHE A 65 13.39 12.00 3.02
C PHE A 65 12.14 12.43 3.82
N ILE A 66 11.70 13.68 3.66
CA ILE A 66 10.48 14.19 4.30
C ILE A 66 9.24 13.44 3.81
N LEU A 67 9.12 13.16 2.50
CA LEU A 67 8.02 12.36 1.97
C LEU A 67 8.03 10.92 2.52
N GLY A 68 9.20 10.32 2.74
CA GLY A 68 9.34 9.01 3.36
C GLY A 68 8.88 8.99 4.83
N ILE A 69 9.27 10.01 5.61
CA ILE A 69 8.76 10.20 6.98
C ILE A 69 7.25 10.47 6.96
N GLY A 70 6.78 11.29 6.03
CA GLY A 70 5.37 11.57 5.83
C GLY A 70 4.58 10.29 5.55
N ALA A 71 5.05 9.45 4.63
CA ALA A 71 4.43 8.16 4.31
C ALA A 71 4.35 7.23 5.53
N LEU A 72 5.37 7.23 6.40
CA LEU A 72 5.35 6.52 7.68
C LEU A 72 4.26 7.01 8.62
N LEU A 73 4.20 8.32 8.88
CA LEU A 73 3.21 8.92 9.76
C LEU A 73 1.79 8.72 9.23
N ILE A 74 1.62 8.91 7.92
CA ILE A 74 0.37 8.69 7.22
C ILE A 74 -0.07 7.22 7.35
N SER A 75 0.85 6.26 7.16
CA SER A 75 0.53 4.83 7.32
C SER A 75 0.10 4.48 8.75
N LEU A 76 0.78 5.04 9.77
CA LEU A 76 0.42 4.83 11.18
C LEU A 76 -0.97 5.41 11.50
N LEU A 77 -1.24 6.59 10.98
CA LEU A 77 -2.53 7.24 11.13
C LEU A 77 -3.65 6.45 10.46
N PHE A 78 -3.41 5.87 9.29
CA PHE A 78 -4.40 5.09 8.56
C PHE A 78 -4.74 3.77 9.24
N GLU A 79 -3.73 3.12 9.85
CA GLU A 79 -3.95 1.98 10.73
C GLU A 79 -4.88 2.37 11.89
N ALA A 80 -4.59 3.49 12.56
CA ALA A 80 -5.40 3.99 13.68
C ALA A 80 -6.84 4.35 13.28
N LEU A 81 -7.08 4.76 12.03
CA LEU A 81 -8.39 5.15 11.51
C LEU A 81 -9.17 4.00 10.83
N PHE A 82 -8.70 2.76 10.98
CA PHE A 82 -9.32 1.54 10.41
C PHE A 82 -9.44 1.54 8.87
N VAL A 83 -8.56 2.26 8.17
CA VAL A 83 -8.52 2.27 6.69
C VAL A 83 -8.22 0.89 6.12
N ASP A 84 -7.42 0.11 6.84
CA ASP A 84 -7.07 -1.26 6.49
C ASP A 84 -8.32 -2.15 6.28
N LYS A 85 -9.41 -1.90 7.00
CA LYS A 85 -10.70 -2.60 6.80
C LYS A 85 -11.35 -2.27 5.46
N THR A 86 -11.23 -1.02 4.99
CA THR A 86 -11.73 -0.62 3.67
C THR A 86 -10.89 -1.24 2.56
N GLN A 87 -9.57 -1.36 2.74
CA GLN A 87 -8.72 -2.07 1.78
C GLN A 87 -9.08 -3.56 1.68
N VAL A 88 -9.46 -4.19 2.80
CA VAL A 88 -9.99 -5.57 2.79
C VAL A 88 -11.25 -5.65 1.92
N ASP A 89 -12.20 -4.74 2.07
CA ASP A 89 -13.43 -4.78 1.26
C ASP A 89 -13.16 -4.51 -0.21
N VAL A 90 -12.26 -3.58 -0.54
CA VAL A 90 -11.86 -3.32 -1.93
C VAL A 90 -11.20 -4.57 -2.53
N PHE A 91 -10.26 -5.18 -1.81
CA PHE A 91 -9.60 -6.40 -2.26
C PHE A 91 -10.61 -7.54 -2.48
N ASP A 92 -11.43 -7.83 -1.46
CA ASP A 92 -12.39 -8.93 -1.51
C ASP A 92 -13.45 -8.70 -2.61
N ALA A 93 -13.92 -7.46 -2.79
CA ALA A 93 -14.90 -7.12 -3.82
C ALA A 93 -14.33 -7.30 -5.24
N VAL A 94 -13.06 -6.96 -5.45
CA VAL A 94 -12.39 -7.22 -6.74
C VAL A 94 -12.22 -8.72 -6.96
N MET A 95 -11.83 -9.50 -5.95
CA MET A 95 -11.75 -10.96 -6.09
C MET A 95 -13.11 -11.58 -6.45
N VAL A 96 -14.20 -11.11 -5.84
CA VAL A 96 -15.57 -11.56 -6.19
C VAL A 96 -15.95 -11.13 -7.60
N ALA A 97 -15.68 -9.89 -7.99
CA ALA A 97 -15.97 -9.37 -9.34
C ALA A 97 -15.26 -10.17 -10.44
N GLU A 98 -14.03 -10.62 -10.17
CA GLU A 98 -13.21 -11.41 -11.09
C GLU A 98 -13.52 -12.93 -11.02
N GLY A 99 -14.55 -13.36 -10.27
CA GLY A 99 -15.00 -14.75 -10.22
C GLY A 99 -14.28 -15.65 -9.20
N TYR A 100 -13.43 -15.08 -8.34
CA TYR A 100 -12.69 -15.81 -7.30
C TYR A 100 -13.38 -15.76 -5.93
N GLU A 101 -14.72 -15.71 -5.92
CA GLU A 101 -15.54 -15.69 -4.70
C GLU A 101 -15.28 -16.89 -3.77
N HIS A 102 -14.91 -18.05 -4.33
CA HIS A 102 -14.62 -19.26 -3.56
C HIS A 102 -13.44 -19.07 -2.59
N LEU A 103 -12.45 -18.22 -2.94
CA LEU A 103 -11.34 -17.88 -2.04
C LEU A 103 -11.78 -16.93 -0.93
N VAL A 104 -12.68 -15.99 -1.26
CA VAL A 104 -13.21 -15.01 -0.30
C VAL A 104 -14.12 -15.69 0.72
N LYS A 105 -14.93 -16.68 0.29
CA LYS A 105 -15.79 -17.52 1.14
C LYS A 105 -15.03 -18.23 2.27
N ASN A 106 -13.72 -18.48 2.12
CA ASN A 106 -12.88 -19.06 3.18
C ASN A 106 -12.72 -18.15 4.42
N ARG A 107 -12.94 -16.84 4.27
CA ARG A 107 -12.69 -15.84 5.33
C ARG A 107 -13.92 -15.01 5.68
N ARG A 108 -14.87 -14.83 4.78
CA ARG A 108 -16.12 -14.11 5.07
C ARG A 108 -17.27 -14.67 4.25
N PRO A 109 -18.52 -14.59 4.75
CA PRO A 109 -19.68 -14.94 3.94
C PRO A 109 -19.78 -14.03 2.72
N VAL A 110 -20.11 -14.62 1.56
CA VAL A 110 -20.39 -13.92 0.30
C VAL A 110 -21.77 -14.36 -0.16
N GLY A 111 -22.65 -13.39 -0.43
CA GLY A 111 -24.00 -13.62 -0.92
C GLY A 111 -24.01 -14.39 -2.23
N GLU A 112 -24.89 -15.38 -2.30
CA GLU A 112 -25.11 -16.24 -3.48
C GLU A 112 -26.27 -15.75 -4.34
N ASP A 113 -26.81 -14.57 -4.01
CA ASP A 113 -27.91 -13.95 -4.73
C ASP A 113 -27.47 -13.64 -6.16
N ILE A 114 -28.11 -14.32 -7.12
CA ILE A 114 -27.86 -14.18 -8.56
C ILE A 114 -28.33 -12.80 -9.05
N ASP A 115 -29.30 -12.20 -8.37
CA ASP A 115 -29.90 -10.92 -8.77
C ASP A 115 -29.07 -9.71 -8.28
N GLU A 116 -28.24 -9.88 -7.24
CA GLU A 116 -27.34 -8.83 -6.75
C GLU A 116 -26.03 -8.82 -7.54
N SER A 117 -26.01 -8.08 -8.65
CA SER A 117 -24.81 -7.92 -9.48
C SER A 117 -23.65 -7.16 -8.82
N ASP A 118 -23.87 -6.38 -7.75
CA ASP A 118 -22.83 -5.56 -7.11
C ASP A 118 -21.94 -6.41 -6.19
N PRO A 119 -20.64 -6.60 -6.54
CA PRO A 119 -19.73 -7.42 -5.74
C PRO A 119 -19.55 -6.92 -4.32
N VAL A 120 -19.66 -5.61 -4.06
CA VAL A 120 -19.49 -5.02 -2.72
C VAL A 120 -20.68 -5.33 -1.83
N LYS A 121 -21.89 -5.30 -2.38
CA LYS A 121 -23.10 -5.60 -1.61
C LYS A 121 -23.23 -7.09 -1.28
N ARG A 122 -22.66 -7.96 -2.11
CA ARG A 122 -22.55 -9.39 -1.84
C ARG A 122 -21.60 -9.72 -0.68
N LEU A 123 -20.73 -8.80 -0.26
CA LEU A 123 -19.81 -9.07 0.84
C LEU A 123 -20.54 -8.98 2.20
N GLY A 124 -20.63 -10.10 2.91
CA GLY A 124 -21.11 -10.13 4.29
C GLY A 124 -20.09 -9.58 5.31
N PRO A 125 -20.32 -9.69 6.63
CA PRO A 125 -19.42 -9.13 7.63
C PRO A 125 -17.99 -9.69 7.54
N ARG A 126 -17.00 -8.84 7.85
CA ARG A 126 -15.57 -9.20 7.81
C ARG A 126 -15.22 -10.20 8.92
N ASP A 127 -14.20 -11.03 8.72
CA ASP A 127 -13.65 -11.87 9.78
C ASP A 127 -13.06 -11.05 10.94
N LYS A 128 -13.07 -11.65 12.14
CA LYS A 128 -12.42 -11.05 13.31
C LYS A 128 -10.92 -10.89 13.02
N GLY A 129 -10.44 -9.65 13.02
CA GLY A 129 -9.04 -9.34 12.73
C GLY A 129 -8.69 -9.33 11.24
N ALA A 130 -9.67 -9.17 10.36
CA ALA A 130 -9.42 -8.97 8.93
C ALA A 130 -8.48 -7.78 8.72
N THR A 131 -7.32 -8.05 8.14
CA THR A 131 -6.34 -7.03 7.77
C THR A 131 -5.91 -7.17 6.32
N PHE A 132 -5.70 -6.05 5.63
CA PHE A 132 -5.21 -6.05 4.27
C PHE A 132 -3.69 -6.23 4.26
N ALA A 133 -2.99 -5.42 5.06
CA ALA A 133 -1.56 -5.54 5.29
C ALA A 133 -1.27 -5.39 6.80
N PRO A 134 -0.75 -6.42 7.49
CA PRO A 134 -0.61 -6.38 8.93
C PRO A 134 0.46 -5.38 9.33
N PHE A 135 0.17 -4.60 10.37
CA PHE A 135 1.15 -3.72 10.98
C PHE A 135 2.40 -4.50 11.42
N SER A 136 3.58 -3.98 11.08
CA SER A 136 4.85 -4.62 11.40
C SER A 136 5.83 -3.61 11.97
N LEU A 137 6.04 -3.65 13.30
CA LEU A 137 7.10 -2.87 13.96
C LEU A 137 8.46 -3.10 13.33
N ARG A 138 8.73 -4.35 12.91
CA ARG A 138 9.96 -4.68 12.19
C ARG A 138 10.12 -3.86 10.92
N GLN A 139 9.05 -3.65 10.15
CA GLN A 139 9.13 -2.82 8.94
C GLN A 139 9.32 -1.35 9.26
N VAL A 140 8.69 -0.84 10.31
CA VAL A 140 8.92 0.54 10.75
C VAL A 140 10.39 0.74 11.12
N ILE A 141 10.97 -0.19 11.89
CA ILE A 141 12.38 -0.18 12.27
C ILE A 141 13.28 -0.30 11.02
N GLU A 142 13.00 -1.26 10.13
CA GLU A 142 13.77 -1.42 8.88
C GLU A 142 13.69 -0.15 8.02
N LEU A 143 12.54 0.53 7.98
CA LEU A 143 12.39 1.79 7.26
C LEU A 143 13.21 2.91 7.90
N ILE A 144 13.19 3.05 9.23
CA ILE A 144 14.03 4.01 9.96
C ILE A 144 15.52 3.75 9.71
N VAL A 145 15.94 2.49 9.72
CA VAL A 145 17.34 2.09 9.42
C VAL A 145 17.71 2.38 7.97
N LEU A 146 16.75 2.29 7.04
CA LEU A 146 16.96 2.59 5.63
C LEU A 146 16.87 4.09 5.31
N LEU A 147 16.25 4.92 6.16
CA LEU A 147 16.09 6.36 5.91
C LEU A 147 17.42 7.09 5.62
N PRO A 148 18.52 6.85 6.38
CA PRO A 148 19.83 7.45 6.09
C PRO A 148 20.38 7.15 4.71
N LEU A 149 19.89 6.12 4.02
CA LEU A 149 20.30 5.81 2.66
C LEU A 149 19.99 6.96 1.68
N ASN A 150 18.94 7.74 1.94
CA ASN A 150 18.61 8.94 1.17
C ASN A 150 19.69 10.03 1.28
N PHE A 151 20.66 9.90 2.19
CA PHE A 151 21.79 10.81 2.29
C PHE A 151 22.89 10.50 1.26
N VAL A 152 22.78 9.41 0.50
CA VAL A 152 23.71 9.12 -0.61
C VAL A 152 23.20 9.81 -1.89
N PRO A 153 23.97 10.74 -2.48
CA PRO A 153 23.56 11.42 -3.71
C PRO A 153 23.30 10.44 -4.86
N PHE A 154 22.24 10.69 -5.64
CA PHE A 154 21.82 9.95 -6.84
C PHE A 154 21.40 8.48 -6.64
N ALA A 155 22.16 7.69 -5.86
CA ALA A 155 21.89 6.28 -5.62
C ALA A 155 20.99 6.02 -4.41
N GLY A 156 20.97 6.94 -3.44
CA GLY A 156 20.28 6.76 -2.16
C GLY A 156 18.78 6.55 -2.32
N VAL A 157 18.10 7.46 -3.01
CA VAL A 157 16.65 7.42 -3.23
C VAL A 157 16.21 6.18 -4.03
N PRO A 158 16.81 5.85 -5.20
CA PRO A 158 16.45 4.62 -5.90
C PRO A 158 16.64 3.37 -5.04
N LEU A 159 17.78 3.26 -4.33
CA LEU A 159 18.05 2.10 -3.50
C LEU A 159 17.11 2.01 -2.30
N PHE A 160 16.76 3.15 -1.69
CA PHE A 160 15.76 3.25 -0.63
C PHE A 160 14.41 2.74 -1.11
N LEU A 161 13.92 3.20 -2.25
CA LEU A 161 12.63 2.76 -2.81
C LEU A 161 12.62 1.28 -3.19
N LEU A 162 13.73 0.77 -3.74
CA LEU A 162 13.85 -0.64 -4.08
C LEU A 162 13.87 -1.54 -2.84
N LEU A 163 14.65 -1.18 -1.81
CA LEU A 163 14.77 -1.98 -0.59
C LEU A 163 13.48 -1.96 0.24
N THR A 164 12.86 -0.79 0.36
CA THR A 164 11.57 -0.66 1.07
C THR A 164 10.45 -1.31 0.28
N GLY A 165 10.45 -1.18 -1.06
CA GLY A 165 9.54 -1.89 -1.96
C GLY A 165 9.67 -3.41 -1.87
N TYR A 166 10.89 -3.94 -1.83
CA TYR A 166 11.17 -5.37 -1.61
C TYR A 166 10.52 -5.90 -0.33
N ARG A 167 10.52 -5.10 0.75
CA ARG A 167 9.89 -5.46 2.03
C ARG A 167 8.37 -5.30 2.03
N ALA A 168 7.87 -4.25 1.38
CA ALA A 168 6.44 -3.92 1.35
C ALA A 168 5.65 -4.86 0.43
N GLY A 169 6.22 -5.27 -0.70
CA GLY A 169 5.56 -6.11 -1.70
C GLY A 169 4.84 -7.31 -1.11
N PRO A 170 5.51 -8.20 -0.36
CA PRO A 170 4.87 -9.35 0.27
C PRO A 170 3.75 -9.01 1.26
N LEU A 171 3.80 -7.85 1.91
CA LEU A 171 2.73 -7.45 2.81
C LEU A 171 1.49 -6.94 2.09
N LEU A 172 1.66 -6.26 0.96
CA LEU A 172 0.54 -5.75 0.17
C LEU A 172 -0.33 -6.88 -0.40
N ASN A 173 0.20 -8.10 -0.47
CA ASN A 173 -0.55 -9.30 -0.85
C ASN A 173 -0.89 -10.20 0.36
N TRP A 174 -0.86 -9.65 1.58
CA TRP A 174 -1.14 -10.43 2.78
C TRP A 174 -2.57 -10.96 2.80
N ARG A 175 -3.55 -10.15 2.41
CA ARG A 175 -4.96 -10.59 2.32
C ARG A 175 -5.11 -11.83 1.46
N TYR A 176 -4.45 -11.88 0.30
CA TYR A 176 -4.42 -13.08 -0.55
C TYR A 176 -3.89 -14.31 0.18
N PHE A 177 -2.74 -14.20 0.85
CA PHE A 177 -2.20 -15.32 1.64
C PHE A 177 -3.16 -15.76 2.76
N ALA A 178 -3.87 -14.80 3.36
CA ALA A 178 -4.90 -15.09 4.34
C ALA A 178 -6.09 -15.84 3.74
N LEU A 179 -6.59 -15.45 2.56
CA LEU A 179 -7.66 -16.15 1.83
C LEU A 179 -7.26 -17.58 1.44
N LYS A 180 -5.99 -17.78 1.06
CA LYS A 180 -5.43 -19.12 0.74
C LYS A 180 -5.12 -19.96 1.98
N GLY A 181 -5.24 -19.41 3.18
CA GLY A 181 -4.91 -20.12 4.42
C GLY A 181 -3.42 -20.48 4.54
N PHE A 182 -2.53 -19.71 3.91
CA PHE A 182 -1.10 -20.02 3.93
C PHE A 182 -0.51 -19.91 5.34
N THR A 183 0.21 -20.94 5.76
CA THR A 183 1.13 -20.88 6.89
C THR A 183 2.33 -19.99 6.57
N LYS A 184 3.05 -19.51 7.61
CA LYS A 184 4.29 -18.73 7.44
C LYS A 184 5.31 -19.44 6.54
N LYS A 185 5.42 -20.76 6.65
CA LYS A 185 6.33 -21.58 5.83
C LYS A 185 5.88 -21.60 4.37
N GLN A 186 4.61 -21.93 4.11
CA GLN A 186 4.04 -21.94 2.75
C GLN A 186 4.16 -20.58 2.07
N ARG A 187 3.88 -19.49 2.78
CA ARG A 187 4.06 -18.13 2.25
C ARG A 187 5.52 -17.87 1.85
N ASN A 188 6.46 -18.20 2.73
CA ASN A 188 7.87 -17.99 2.44
C ASN A 188 8.33 -18.84 1.25
N ASP A 189 7.88 -20.09 1.15
CA ASP A 189 8.18 -20.98 0.03
C ASP A 189 7.55 -20.48 -1.29
N PHE A 190 6.32 -19.97 -1.24
CA PHE A 190 5.63 -19.35 -2.37
C PHE A 190 6.41 -18.14 -2.92
N ILE A 191 6.90 -17.27 -2.02
CA ILE A 191 7.68 -16.09 -2.39
C ILE A 191 9.11 -16.45 -2.78
N ARG A 192 9.65 -17.61 -2.38
CA ARG A 192 11.07 -17.94 -2.50
C ARG A 192 11.60 -17.96 -3.93
N THR A 193 10.76 -18.25 -4.91
CA THR A 193 11.16 -18.31 -6.33
C THR A 193 11.67 -16.94 -6.81
N LYS A 194 12.72 -16.93 -7.65
CA LYS A 194 13.33 -15.69 -8.15
C LYS A 194 12.30 -14.78 -8.85
N LYS A 195 11.42 -15.39 -9.66
CA LYS A 195 10.32 -14.71 -10.34
C LYS A 195 9.38 -14.00 -9.36
N ARG A 196 8.84 -14.71 -8.36
CA ARG A 196 7.90 -14.11 -7.39
C ARG A 196 8.56 -13.02 -6.56
N ARG A 197 9.80 -13.20 -6.10
CA ARG A 197 10.54 -12.13 -5.38
C ARG A 197 10.62 -10.85 -6.20
N TRP A 198 10.90 -10.96 -7.50
CA TRP A 198 10.98 -9.81 -8.40
C TRP A 198 9.63 -9.14 -8.62
N GLU A 199 8.57 -9.91 -8.81
CA GLU A 199 7.21 -9.38 -8.94
C GLU A 199 6.77 -8.64 -7.67
N TYR A 200 7.00 -9.23 -6.49
CA TYR A 200 6.71 -8.60 -5.21
C TYR A 200 7.52 -7.32 -5.02
N MET A 201 8.82 -7.36 -5.30
CA MET A 201 9.68 -6.17 -5.22
C MET A 201 9.13 -5.06 -6.10
N TRP A 202 8.84 -5.34 -7.36
CA TRP A 202 8.38 -4.30 -8.29
C TRP A 202 6.99 -3.78 -7.96
N PHE A 203 6.08 -4.65 -7.51
CA PHE A 203 4.78 -4.22 -6.99
C PHE A 203 4.97 -3.25 -5.82
N GLY A 204 5.79 -3.62 -4.83
CA GLY A 204 6.07 -2.80 -3.67
C GLY A 204 6.80 -1.49 -4.00
N THR A 205 7.78 -1.52 -4.91
CA THR A 205 8.50 -0.30 -5.36
C THR A 205 7.55 0.67 -6.04
N VAL A 206 6.70 0.21 -6.96
CA VAL A 206 5.71 1.07 -7.62
C VAL A 206 4.72 1.62 -6.60
N TYR A 207 4.27 0.81 -5.65
CA TYR A 207 3.44 1.27 -4.53
C TYR A 207 4.13 2.38 -3.73
N MET A 208 5.41 2.19 -3.36
CA MET A 208 6.18 3.19 -2.61
C MET A 208 6.32 4.51 -3.39
N VAL A 209 6.59 4.43 -4.70
CA VAL A 209 6.66 5.61 -5.57
C VAL A 209 5.33 6.35 -5.62
N LEU A 210 4.21 5.64 -5.75
CA LEU A 210 2.88 6.26 -5.71
C LEU A 210 2.61 6.93 -4.36
N GLN A 211 3.09 6.35 -3.26
CA GLN A 211 2.91 6.89 -1.93
C GLN A 211 3.70 8.19 -1.69
N LEU A 212 4.76 8.45 -2.47
CA LEU A 212 5.50 9.71 -2.42
C LEU A 212 4.74 10.89 -3.03
N ILE A 213 3.68 10.66 -3.81
CA ILE A 213 2.92 11.74 -4.43
C ILE A 213 2.04 12.41 -3.36
N PRO A 214 2.30 13.68 -3.01
CA PRO A 214 1.61 14.37 -1.92
C PRO A 214 0.16 14.67 -2.30
N GLY A 215 -0.78 14.38 -1.40
CA GLY A 215 -2.22 14.55 -1.63
C GLY A 215 -2.94 13.23 -1.92
N PRO A 216 -2.79 12.60 -3.10
CA PRO A 216 -3.54 11.41 -3.48
C PRO A 216 -3.02 10.10 -2.85
N SER A 217 -2.10 10.16 -1.89
CA SER A 217 -1.54 8.98 -1.21
C SER A 217 -2.61 8.05 -0.65
N MET A 218 -3.72 8.60 -0.15
CA MET A 218 -4.88 7.81 0.30
C MET A 218 -5.58 7.07 -0.85
N LEU A 219 -5.78 7.75 -1.98
CA LEU A 219 -6.34 7.14 -3.18
C LEU A 219 -5.44 5.99 -3.67
N PHE A 220 -4.12 6.21 -3.69
CA PHE A 220 -3.17 5.18 -4.11
C PHE A 220 -3.12 3.98 -3.18
N LEU A 221 -3.30 4.18 -1.88
CA LEU A 221 -3.39 3.09 -0.92
C LEU A 221 -4.63 2.21 -1.13
N LEU A 222 -5.80 2.81 -1.38
CA LEU A 222 -7.03 2.06 -1.69
C LEU A 222 -6.94 1.38 -3.07
N THR A 223 -6.51 2.09 -4.10
CA THR A 223 -6.39 1.54 -5.46
C THR A 223 -5.32 0.46 -5.56
N SER A 224 -4.28 0.51 -4.72
CA SER A 224 -3.28 -0.55 -4.64
C SER A 224 -3.81 -1.84 -4.03
N SER A 225 -4.85 -1.79 -3.18
CA SER A 225 -5.55 -3.01 -2.72
C SER A 225 -6.32 -3.69 -3.86
N ALA A 226 -6.99 -2.91 -4.73
CA ALA A 226 -7.57 -3.43 -5.97
C ALA A 226 -6.49 -3.98 -6.91
N GLY A 227 -5.38 -3.26 -7.06
CA GLY A 227 -4.22 -3.72 -7.84
C GLY A 227 -3.64 -5.03 -7.32
N SER A 228 -3.60 -5.22 -5.99
CA SER A 228 -3.16 -6.47 -5.39
C SER A 228 -4.15 -7.60 -5.68
N ALA A 229 -5.47 -7.36 -5.57
CA ALA A 229 -6.48 -8.36 -5.90
C ALA A 229 -6.40 -8.80 -7.37
N LEU A 230 -6.30 -7.86 -8.31
CA LEU A 230 -6.10 -8.18 -9.73
C LEU A 230 -4.84 -9.01 -9.98
N TRP A 231 -3.78 -8.74 -9.21
CA TRP A 231 -2.58 -9.54 -9.29
C TRP A 231 -2.79 -10.94 -8.70
N SER A 232 -3.48 -11.06 -7.58
CA SER A 232 -3.87 -12.34 -6.97
C SER A 232 -4.71 -13.20 -7.91
N VAL A 233 -5.68 -12.59 -8.60
CA VAL A 233 -6.46 -13.23 -9.67
C VAL A 233 -5.55 -13.81 -10.74
N HIS A 234 -4.61 -13.00 -11.25
CA HIS A 234 -3.64 -13.47 -12.24
C HIS A 234 -2.67 -14.54 -11.72
N ILE A 235 -2.46 -14.64 -10.41
CA ILE A 235 -1.66 -15.72 -9.80
C ILE A 235 -2.40 -17.06 -9.83
N GLU A 236 -3.73 -17.03 -9.74
CA GLU A 236 -4.59 -18.22 -9.70
C GLU A 236 -5.02 -18.71 -11.09
N GLN A 237 -4.83 -17.90 -12.14
CA GLN A 237 -4.98 -18.29 -13.55
C GLN A 237 -3.78 -19.12 -14.03
#